data_AF-A0A7G9QQN9-F1
#
_entry.id   AF-A0A7G9QQN9-F1
#
_cell.length_a   1.000
_cell.length_b   1.000
_cell.length_c   1.000
_cell.angle_alpha   90.00
_cell.angle_beta   90.00
_cell.angle_gamma   90.00
#
_symmetry.space_group_name_H-M   'P 1'
#
loop_
_entity.id
_entity.type
_entity.pdbx_description
1 polymer ?
#
loop_
_entity_poly.entity_id
_entity_poly.type
_entity_poly.pdbx_seq_one_letter_code
_entity_poly.pdbx_strand_id
1 'polypeptide(L)'
;MATSKQLLGTWGEQLVTKSCDCPKCKRSKTLKLLPPNFKCADLICDFCGFLCQVKTMTVPAVSPLPKRILGAAWTPQKERMDSGIYFPLFLVLKAANDYAIHYLPTDFQSPALFSARKPLSNTARRAGWQGFMYVLEALPEGAFVRLV
;
A
#
# COMPACT_ATOMS: atom_id res chain seq x y z
N MET A 1 -6.46 3.59 -22.13
CA MET A 1 -6.38 2.21 -21.60
C MET A 1 -5.54 2.19 -20.33
N ALA A 2 -5.91 1.38 -19.34
CA ALA A 2 -5.13 1.18 -18.13
C ALA A 2 -3.85 0.38 -18.44
N THR A 3 -2.74 0.76 -17.81
CA THR A 3 -1.47 0.02 -17.89
C THR A 3 -1.55 -1.30 -17.12
N SER A 4 -0.67 -2.26 -17.42
CA SER A 4 -0.57 -3.53 -16.67
C SER A 4 -0.35 -3.31 -15.17
N LYS A 5 0.39 -2.25 -14.79
CA LYS A 5 0.61 -1.88 -13.38
C LYS A 5 -0.66 -1.33 -12.72
N GLN A 6 -1.48 -0.55 -13.44
CA GLN A 6 -2.77 -0.09 -12.93
C GLN A 6 -3.73 -1.27 -12.74
N LEU A 7 -3.79 -2.18 -13.71
CA LEU A 7 -4.62 -3.39 -13.62
C LEU A 7 -4.20 -4.27 -12.43
N LEU A 8 -2.89 -4.42 -12.19
CA LEU A 8 -2.37 -5.14 -11.03
C LEU A 8 -2.77 -4.47 -9.70
N GLY A 9 -2.67 -3.14 -9.62
CA GLY A 9 -3.11 -2.38 -8.44
C GLY A 9 -4.58 -2.61 -8.15
N THR A 10 -5.45 -2.38 -9.14
CA THR A 10 -6.90 -2.59 -9.03
C THR A 10 -7.26 -4.03 -8.65
N TRP A 11 -6.56 -5.02 -9.20
CA TRP A 11 -6.78 -6.42 -8.82
C TRP A 11 -6.50 -6.65 -7.32
N GLY A 12 -5.40 -6.11 -6.78
CA GLY A 12 -5.09 -6.28 -5.36
C GLY A 12 -6.04 -5.51 -4.43
N GLU A 13 -6.47 -4.31 -4.81
CA GLU A 13 -7.49 -3.55 -4.07
C GLU A 13 -8.82 -4.33 -4.00
N GLN A 14 -9.25 -4.89 -5.13
CA GLN A 14 -10.44 -5.74 -5.18
C GLN A 14 -10.28 -7.04 -4.39
N LEU A 15 -9.08 -7.62 -4.38
CA LEU A 15 -8.80 -8.83 -3.60
C LEU A 15 -8.93 -8.54 -2.10
N VAL A 16 -8.34 -7.45 -1.60
CA VAL A 16 -8.43 -7.08 -0.17
C VAL A 16 -9.88 -6.84 0.25
N THR A 17 -10.70 -6.17 -0.57
CA THR A 17 -12.13 -5.95 -0.22
C THR A 17 -12.94 -7.24 -0.15
N LYS A 18 -12.55 -8.29 -0.87
CA LYS A 18 -13.21 -9.60 -0.88
C LYS A 18 -12.72 -10.54 0.21
N SER A 19 -11.43 -10.49 0.52
CA SER A 19 -10.76 -11.48 1.36
C SER A 19 -10.48 -11.02 2.79
N CYS A 20 -10.54 -9.72 3.08
CA CYS A 20 -10.16 -9.19 4.38
C CYS A 20 -11.31 -8.51 5.12
N ASP A 21 -11.34 -8.74 6.42
CA ASP A 21 -12.20 -8.02 7.36
C ASP A 21 -11.54 -6.70 7.78
N CYS A 22 -12.34 -5.75 8.24
CA CYS A 22 -11.79 -4.48 8.72
C CYS A 22 -10.92 -4.72 9.97
N PRO A 23 -9.61 -4.38 9.96
CA PRO A 23 -8.73 -4.66 11.08
C PRO A 23 -9.06 -3.80 12.31
N LYS A 24 -9.76 -2.66 12.14
CA LYS A 24 -10.18 -1.78 13.24
C LYS A 24 -11.43 -2.29 13.95
N CYS A 25 -12.55 -2.48 13.23
CA CYS A 25 -13.84 -2.86 13.83
C CYS A 25 -14.15 -4.36 13.75
N LYS A 26 -13.29 -5.16 13.12
CA LYS A 26 -13.42 -6.62 12.92
C LYS A 26 -14.65 -7.07 12.13
N ARG A 27 -15.44 -6.15 11.58
CA ARG A 27 -16.60 -6.49 10.76
C ARG A 27 -16.19 -6.91 9.36
N SER A 28 -16.72 -8.04 8.93
CA SER A 28 -16.52 -8.58 7.59
C SER A 28 -17.27 -7.80 6.51
N LYS A 29 -16.77 -7.84 5.27
CA LYS A 29 -17.40 -7.26 4.05
C LYS A 29 -17.69 -5.74 4.07
N THR A 30 -17.01 -4.99 4.95
CA THR A 30 -17.17 -3.53 5.10
C THR A 30 -16.13 -2.70 4.35
N LEU A 31 -15.03 -3.30 3.87
CA LEU A 31 -14.01 -2.58 3.10
C LEU A 31 -14.54 -2.28 1.68
N LYS A 32 -14.50 -1.01 1.28
CA LYS A 32 -14.94 -0.48 -0.02
C LYS A 32 -13.81 0.32 -0.67
N LEU A 33 -13.78 0.31 -1.99
CA LEU A 33 -12.84 1.11 -2.79
C LEU A 33 -13.14 2.60 -2.62
N LEU A 34 -12.11 3.40 -2.42
CA LEU A 34 -12.20 4.85 -2.56
C LEU A 34 -12.18 5.26 -4.04
N PRO A 35 -12.63 6.48 -4.38
CA PRO A 35 -12.54 6.98 -5.74
C PRO A 35 -11.09 7.01 -6.26
N PRO A 36 -10.87 6.84 -7.58
CA PRO A 36 -9.55 6.95 -8.17
C PRO A 36 -8.86 8.28 -7.83
N ASN A 37 -7.54 8.24 -7.62
CA ASN A 37 -6.71 9.38 -7.23
C ASN A 37 -6.98 9.94 -5.81
N PHE A 38 -7.74 9.23 -4.96
CA PHE A 38 -7.78 9.56 -3.55
C PHE A 38 -6.35 9.51 -2.96
N LYS A 39 -5.96 10.58 -2.28
CA LYS A 39 -4.57 10.73 -1.82
C LYS A 39 -4.32 9.85 -0.59
N CYS A 40 -3.31 8.99 -0.68
CA CYS A 40 -2.76 8.22 0.44
C CYS A 40 -3.71 7.19 1.08
N ALA A 41 -4.85 6.86 0.47
CA ALA A 41 -5.69 5.75 0.89
C ALA A 41 -6.40 5.17 -0.33
N ASP A 42 -6.60 3.87 -0.31
CA ASP A 42 -7.18 3.10 -1.41
C ASP A 42 -8.53 2.50 -1.00
N LEU A 43 -8.71 2.15 0.29
CA LEU A 43 -9.96 1.59 0.83
C LEU A 43 -10.48 2.37 2.05
N ILE A 44 -11.78 2.27 2.26
CA ILE A 44 -12.49 2.73 3.46
C ILE A 44 -13.39 1.61 4.03
N CYS A 45 -13.47 1.50 5.34
CA CYS A 45 -14.52 0.72 6.00
C CYS A 45 -15.79 1.57 6.11
N ASP A 46 -16.86 1.16 5.42
CA ASP A 46 -18.15 1.86 5.41
C ASP A 46 -18.89 1.86 6.76
N PHE A 47 -18.43 1.04 7.72
CA PHE A 47 -18.99 0.99 9.07
C PHE A 47 -18.27 1.90 10.07
N CYS A 48 -16.93 1.90 10.11
CA CYS A 48 -16.16 2.59 11.16
C CYS A 48 -15.22 3.70 10.67
N GLY A 49 -15.25 4.00 9.37
CA GLY A 49 -14.42 5.04 8.75
C GLY A 49 -12.92 4.73 8.71
N PHE A 50 -12.52 3.47 8.96
CA PHE A 50 -11.13 3.05 8.83
C PHE A 50 -10.64 3.24 7.39
N LEU A 51 -9.49 3.89 7.22
CA LEU A 51 -8.84 4.11 5.93
C LEU A 51 -7.55 3.31 5.84
N CYS A 52 -7.27 2.70 4.70
CA CYS A 52 -6.00 2.01 4.48
C CYS A 52 -5.49 2.15 3.04
N GLN A 53 -4.20 1.89 2.88
CA GLN A 53 -3.53 1.77 1.60
C GLN A 53 -3.43 0.30 1.18
N VAL A 54 -3.45 0.05 -0.12
CA VAL A 54 -3.17 -1.25 -0.72
C VAL A 54 -2.00 -1.08 -1.68
N LYS A 55 -0.99 -1.94 -1.56
CA LYS A 55 0.11 -2.01 -2.52
C LYS A 55 0.24 -3.43 -3.02
N THR A 56 0.24 -3.57 -4.34
CA THR A 56 0.29 -4.87 -5.01
C THR A 56 1.56 -5.00 -5.81
N MET A 57 2.24 -6.13 -5.69
CA MET A 57 3.46 -6.41 -6.45
C MET A 57 3.48 -7.85 -6.95
N THR A 58 3.98 -8.02 -8.18
CA THR A 58 4.31 -9.34 -8.72
C THR A 58 5.66 -9.78 -8.16
N VAL A 59 5.71 -10.99 -7.59
CA VAL A 59 6.89 -11.58 -6.97
C VAL A 59 7.10 -13.02 -7.45
N PRO A 60 8.33 -13.58 -7.43
CA PRO A 60 8.56 -14.98 -7.77
C PRO A 60 7.87 -15.96 -6.79
N ALA A 61 7.85 -15.59 -5.51
CA ALA A 61 7.21 -16.33 -4.42
C ALA A 61 6.63 -15.34 -3.40
N VAL A 62 5.60 -15.78 -2.65
CA VAL A 62 4.91 -14.93 -1.66
C VAL A 62 5.65 -14.81 -0.32
N SER A 63 6.79 -15.48 -0.20
CA SER A 63 7.71 -15.42 0.94
C SER A 63 9.15 -15.62 0.45
N PRO A 64 10.16 -14.94 1.06
CA PRO A 64 10.05 -13.95 2.13
C PRO A 64 9.46 -12.61 1.64
N LEU A 65 9.12 -11.71 2.58
CA LEU A 65 8.70 -10.36 2.24
C LEU A 65 9.80 -9.61 1.46
N PRO A 66 9.43 -8.77 0.48
CA PRO A 66 10.39 -7.94 -0.23
C PRO A 66 11.02 -6.91 0.72
N LYS A 67 12.30 -6.58 0.53
CA LYS A 67 12.98 -5.56 1.37
C LYS A 67 12.44 -4.15 1.15
N ARG A 68 11.98 -3.85 -0.07
CA ARG A 68 11.47 -2.54 -0.47
C ARG A 68 10.30 -2.70 -1.42
N ILE A 69 9.32 -1.80 -1.31
CA ILE A 69 8.17 -1.77 -2.22
C ILE A 69 7.97 -0.35 -2.76
N LEU A 70 7.48 -0.25 -3.98
CA LEU A 70 7.26 1.03 -4.64
C LEU A 70 6.05 1.75 -4.04
N GLY A 71 6.24 3.01 -3.63
CA GLY A 71 5.19 3.91 -3.20
C GLY A 71 4.59 4.74 -4.36
N ALA A 72 3.64 5.58 -4.02
CA ALA A 72 3.00 6.52 -4.95
C ALA A 72 3.77 7.86 -4.98
N ALA A 73 3.06 8.99 -4.97
CA ALA A 73 3.66 10.32 -4.96
C ALA A 73 4.25 10.65 -3.58
N TRP A 74 5.45 11.24 -3.54
CA TRP A 74 6.14 11.60 -2.31
C TRP A 74 5.48 12.77 -1.59
N THR A 75 5.14 13.85 -2.29
CA THR A 75 4.64 15.08 -1.65
C THR A 75 3.40 14.84 -0.78
N PRO A 76 2.32 14.19 -1.26
CA PRO A 76 1.16 13.93 -0.42
C PRO A 76 1.46 13.00 0.76
N GLN A 77 2.35 12.02 0.56
CA GLN A 77 2.76 11.12 1.63
C GLN A 77 3.53 11.89 2.72
N LYS A 78 4.46 12.75 2.32
CA LYS A 78 5.25 13.59 3.23
C LYS A 78 4.35 14.55 4.01
N GLU A 79 3.41 15.25 3.36
CA GLU A 79 2.46 16.16 4.02
C GLU A 79 1.65 15.44 5.12
N ARG A 80 1.21 14.21 4.87
CA ARG A 80 0.51 13.40 5.87
C ARG A 80 1.43 13.01 7.02
N MET A 81 2.64 12.55 6.72
CA MET A 81 3.63 12.18 7.75
C MET A 81 4.05 13.37 8.62
N ASP A 82 4.28 14.54 8.00
CA ASP A 82 4.60 15.80 8.71
C ASP A 82 3.45 16.22 9.65
N SER A 83 2.21 15.80 9.33
CA SER A 83 1.02 15.98 10.17
C SER A 83 0.80 14.84 11.18
N GLY A 84 1.74 13.90 11.29
CA GLY A 84 1.62 12.71 12.16
C GLY A 84 0.61 11.66 11.69
N ILE A 85 0.15 11.76 10.43
CA ILE A 85 -0.88 10.88 9.87
C ILE A 85 -0.21 9.77 9.05
N TYR A 86 -0.44 8.53 9.49
CA TYR A 86 -0.03 7.31 8.78
C TYR A 86 -1.26 6.50 8.41
N PHE A 87 -1.17 5.75 7.32
CA PHE A 87 -2.24 4.87 6.87
C PHE A 87 -1.78 3.42 6.97
N PRO A 88 -2.56 2.53 7.60
CA PRO A 88 -2.28 1.11 7.59
C PRO A 88 -2.14 0.59 6.17
N LEU A 89 -1.25 -0.38 5.97
CA LEU A 89 -0.91 -0.88 4.65
C LEU A 89 -1.31 -2.35 4.52
N PHE A 90 -2.11 -2.66 3.51
CA PHE A 90 -2.24 -4.00 2.96
C PHE A 90 -1.22 -4.18 1.85
N LEU A 91 -0.34 -5.17 2.01
CA LEU A 91 0.63 -5.58 0.99
C LEU A 91 0.16 -6.88 0.35
N VAL A 92 -0.18 -6.81 -0.94
CA VAL A 92 -0.59 -7.95 -1.75
C VAL A 92 0.59 -8.42 -2.59
N LEU A 93 1.04 -9.64 -2.34
CA LEU A 93 2.08 -10.31 -3.12
C LEU A 93 1.42 -11.27 -4.09
N LYS A 94 1.68 -11.10 -5.39
CA LYS A 94 1.14 -11.96 -6.45
C LYS A 94 2.27 -12.77 -7.10
N ALA A 95 2.23 -14.09 -6.93
CA ALA A 95 3.06 -15.02 -7.68
C ALA A 95 2.29 -15.58 -8.90
N ALA A 96 2.90 -16.53 -9.62
CA ALA A 96 2.28 -17.14 -10.79
C ALA A 96 0.97 -17.87 -10.45
N ASN A 97 1.02 -18.76 -9.44
CA ASN A 97 -0.08 -19.62 -9.01
C ASN A 97 -0.47 -19.41 -7.55
N ASP A 98 0.02 -18.34 -6.91
CA ASP A 98 -0.19 -18.09 -5.49
C ASP A 98 -0.30 -16.58 -5.21
N TYR A 99 -0.89 -16.22 -4.08
CA TYR A 99 -0.90 -14.87 -3.56
C TYR A 99 -0.92 -14.86 -2.04
N ALA A 100 -0.41 -13.78 -1.46
CA ALA A 100 -0.51 -13.54 -0.02
C ALA A 100 -0.95 -12.10 0.25
N ILE A 101 -1.70 -11.93 1.34
CA ILE A 101 -2.10 -10.61 1.82
C ILE A 101 -1.49 -10.42 3.20
N HIS A 102 -0.67 -9.38 3.33
CA HIS A 102 -0.07 -8.98 4.59
C HIS A 102 -0.64 -7.64 5.05
N TYR A 103 -0.76 -7.45 6.35
CA TYR A 103 -1.23 -6.21 6.97
C TYR A 103 -0.13 -5.62 7.85
N LEU A 104 0.13 -4.33 7.67
CA LEU A 104 1.01 -3.52 8.50
C LEU A 104 0.18 -2.47 9.26
N PRO A 105 0.03 -2.62 10.59
CA PRO A 105 -0.53 -1.60 11.46
C PRO A 105 0.25 -0.28 11.39
N THR A 106 -0.41 0.83 11.71
CA THR A 106 0.24 2.16 11.80
C THR A 106 1.25 2.26 12.93
N ASP A 107 1.07 1.47 14.00
CA ASP A 107 1.91 1.50 15.20
C ASP A 107 3.38 1.14 14.91
N PHE A 108 3.62 0.40 13.82
CA PHE A 108 4.96 0.05 13.36
C PHE A 108 5.51 1.02 12.29
N GLN A 109 4.75 2.02 11.88
CA GLN A 109 5.17 2.96 10.84
C GLN A 109 5.89 4.16 11.46
N SER A 110 7.05 4.47 10.91
CA SER A 110 7.84 5.65 11.27
C SER A 110 8.40 6.29 10.00
N PRO A 111 8.98 7.51 10.07
CA PRO A 111 9.60 8.12 8.90
C PRO A 111 10.66 7.24 8.22
N ALA A 112 11.34 6.35 8.96
CA ALA A 112 12.33 5.43 8.42
C ALA A 112 11.74 4.43 7.42
N LEU A 113 10.42 4.15 7.50
CA LEU A 113 9.72 3.32 6.52
C LEU A 113 9.66 3.99 5.14
N PHE A 114 9.81 5.31 5.03
CA PHE A 114 9.57 6.04 3.79
C PHE A 114 10.83 6.72 3.24
N SER A 115 11.20 6.38 2.01
CA SER A 115 12.38 6.93 1.35
C SER A 115 12.02 7.62 0.03
N ALA A 116 12.20 8.93 -0.03
CA ALA A 116 11.97 9.72 -1.23
C ALA A 116 12.88 9.27 -2.38
N ARG A 117 12.33 9.11 -3.58
CA ARG A 117 13.11 8.84 -4.79
C ARG A 117 13.58 10.14 -5.42
N LYS A 118 14.57 10.05 -6.32
CA LYS A 118 14.89 11.19 -7.19
C LYS A 118 13.67 11.56 -8.04
N PRO A 119 13.35 12.86 -8.20
CA PRO A 119 12.34 13.29 -9.15
C PRO A 119 12.62 12.76 -10.56
N LEU A 120 11.57 12.55 -11.35
CA LEU A 120 11.72 12.17 -12.75
C LEU A 120 12.40 13.28 -13.56
N SER A 121 13.19 12.88 -14.55
CA SER A 121 13.95 13.79 -15.42
C SER A 121 13.03 14.77 -16.16
N ASN A 122 13.61 15.89 -16.60
CA ASN A 122 12.90 16.91 -17.37
C ASN A 122 12.33 16.39 -18.71
N THR A 123 12.88 15.28 -19.22
CA THR A 123 12.44 14.60 -20.44
C THR A 123 11.32 13.58 -20.20
N ALA A 124 11.02 13.23 -18.95
CA ALA A 124 9.98 12.27 -18.65
C ALA A 124 8.59 12.87 -18.89
N ARG A 125 7.61 12.03 -19.27
CA ARG A 125 6.21 12.43 -19.43
C ARG A 125 5.64 13.17 -18.20
N ARG A 126 6.13 12.83 -17.00
CA ARG A 126 5.77 13.47 -15.73
C ARG A 126 7.01 14.13 -15.12
N ALA A 127 7.65 15.01 -15.87
CA ALA A 127 8.85 15.73 -15.43
C ALA A 127 8.67 16.32 -14.01
N GLY A 128 9.68 16.15 -13.17
CA GLY A 128 9.64 16.60 -11.77
C GLY A 128 8.76 15.79 -10.83
N TRP A 129 7.95 14.83 -11.31
CA TRP A 129 7.18 13.97 -10.42
C TRP A 129 8.12 13.14 -9.54
N GLN A 130 7.87 13.18 -8.24
CA GLN A 130 8.66 12.45 -7.26
C GLN A 130 7.82 11.34 -6.62
N GLY A 131 8.33 10.11 -6.70
CA GLY A 131 7.78 8.99 -5.95
C GLY A 131 8.59 8.67 -4.69
N PHE A 132 8.19 7.64 -3.97
CA PHE A 132 8.94 7.12 -2.82
C PHE A 132 9.00 5.59 -2.82
N MET A 133 9.79 5.02 -1.91
CA MET A 133 9.84 3.60 -1.60
C MET A 133 9.43 3.39 -0.15
N TYR A 134 8.69 2.33 0.14
CA TYR A 134 8.68 1.80 1.50
C TYR A 134 9.93 0.95 1.69
N VAL A 135 10.61 1.15 2.81
CA VAL A 135 11.83 0.46 3.24
C VAL A 135 11.42 -0.55 4.31
N LEU A 136 11.00 -1.75 3.88
CA LEU A 136 10.41 -2.74 4.79
C LEU A 136 11.47 -3.32 5.75
N GLU A 137 12.74 -3.27 5.37
CA GLU A 137 13.88 -3.61 6.25
C GLU A 137 14.04 -2.67 7.46
N ALA A 138 13.38 -1.51 7.47
CA ALA A 138 13.35 -0.61 8.63
C ALA A 138 12.29 -1.01 9.67
N LEU A 139 11.46 -2.01 9.38
CA LEU A 139 10.44 -2.50 10.29
C LEU A 139 11.01 -3.56 11.23
N PRO A 140 10.51 -3.65 12.49
CA PRO A 140 10.83 -4.76 13.35
C PRO A 140 10.29 -6.07 12.76
N GLU A 141 10.93 -7.18 13.12
CA GLU A 141 10.44 -8.52 12.78
C GLU A 141 9.01 -8.71 13.32
N GLY A 142 8.14 -9.32 12.52
CA GLY A 142 6.73 -9.53 12.88
C GLY A 142 5.82 -8.31 12.72
N ALA A 143 6.30 -7.16 12.27
CA ALA A 143 5.46 -5.97 12.02
C ALA A 143 4.34 -6.23 10.98
N PHE A 144 4.61 -7.09 10.00
CA PHE A 144 3.61 -7.56 9.05
C PHE A 144 2.94 -8.83 9.55
N VAL A 145 1.61 -8.82 9.55
CA VAL A 145 0.79 -10.01 9.84
C VAL A 145 0.25 -10.57 8.53
N ARG A 146 0.49 -11.86 8.26
CA ARG A 146 -0.10 -12.55 7.11
C ARG A 146 -1.57 -12.88 7.40
N LEU A 147 -2.46 -12.46 6.50
CA LEU A 147 -3.91 -12.69 6.59
C LEU A 147 -4.40 -13.80 5.65
N VAL A 148 -3.72 -13.95 4.50
CA VAL A 148 -3.92 -15.01 3.50
C VAL A 148 -2.55 -15.48 3.02
#